data_AF-A0A6G1JHN6-F1
#
_entry.id   AF-A0A6G1JHN6-F1
#
_cell.length_a   1.000
_cell.length_b   1.000
_cell.length_c   1.000
_cell.angle_alpha   90.00
_cell.angle_beta   90.00
_cell.angle_gamma   90.00
#
_symmetry.space_group_name_H-M   'P 1'
#
loop_
_entity.id
_entity.type
_entity.pdbx_description
1 polymer ?
#
loop_
_entity_poly.entity_id
_entity_poly.type
_entity_poly.pdbx_seq_one_letter_code
_entity_poly.pdbx_strand_id
1 'polypeptide(L)'
;MAIDSKPPVIVYATGYMDLIGNKEQLKFIDEFVAVLETSLGFRHERISFDGVWKANPPSEANGDFLQEYMKDASRDSFFYEDYHSFDAFRADYKHKFGKDAYISPPVRWQWDLSSKISKEASTEASKRLEVHKEWFLDVVMHTDQRNTLVLIPIEETSARYRNELPSKHFNPVGIPNLFLSPILEAPELTVPSESDALCIGGDG
;
A
#
# COMPACT_ATOMS: atom_id res chain seq x y z
N MET A 1 -8.25 -30.22 -7.07
CA MET A 1 -8.00 -28.77 -7.17
C MET A 1 -7.62 -28.52 -8.62
N ALA A 2 -8.49 -27.93 -9.43
CA ALA A 2 -8.13 -27.61 -10.81
C ALA A 2 -7.10 -26.48 -10.76
N ILE A 3 -5.94 -26.68 -11.39
CA ILE A 3 -4.98 -25.61 -11.60
C ILE A 3 -5.67 -24.64 -12.56
N ASP A 4 -5.85 -23.39 -12.12
CA ASP A 4 -6.42 -22.33 -12.95
C ASP A 4 -5.63 -22.26 -14.27
N SER A 5 -6.32 -22.44 -15.39
CA SER A 5 -5.73 -22.52 -16.73
C SER A 5 -5.41 -21.16 -17.33
N LYS A 6 -5.71 -20.06 -16.63
CA LYS A 6 -5.46 -18.71 -17.11
C LYS A 6 -3.95 -18.43 -17.26
N PRO A 7 -3.53 -17.76 -18.35
CA PRO A 7 -2.13 -17.41 -18.57
C PRO A 7 -1.59 -16.55 -17.43
N PRO A 8 -0.41 -16.87 -16.88
CA PRO A 8 0.19 -16.06 -15.83
C PRO A 8 0.96 -14.86 -16.39
N VAL A 9 0.94 -13.73 -15.67
CA VAL A 9 1.64 -12.48 -16.03
C VAL A 9 2.24 -11.84 -14.78
N ILE A 10 3.44 -11.28 -14.89
CA ILE A 10 4.00 -10.38 -13.86
C ILE A 10 3.77 -8.93 -14.31
N VAL A 11 3.22 -8.11 -13.44
CA VAL A 11 3.12 -6.66 -13.60
C VAL A 11 4.18 -6.00 -12.73
N TYR A 12 5.16 -5.39 -13.38
CA TYR A 12 6.16 -4.53 -12.74
C TYR A 12 5.59 -3.10 -12.68
N ALA A 13 5.19 -2.67 -11.49
CA ALA A 13 4.48 -1.41 -11.30
C ALA A 13 5.44 -0.21 -11.27
N THR A 14 5.68 0.43 -12.42
CA THR A 14 6.73 1.44 -12.56
C THR A 14 6.51 2.65 -11.65
N GLY A 15 5.26 3.09 -11.47
CA GLY A 15 4.94 4.23 -10.61
C GLY A 15 5.35 4.02 -9.14
N TYR A 16 5.25 2.78 -8.63
CA TYR A 16 5.72 2.45 -7.29
C TYR A 16 7.25 2.31 -7.21
N MET A 17 7.88 1.85 -8.29
CA MET A 17 9.33 1.73 -8.38
C MET A 17 10.02 3.09 -8.45
N ASP A 18 9.40 4.06 -9.12
CA ASP A 18 9.89 5.43 -9.23
C ASP A 18 9.93 6.16 -7.87
N LEU A 19 9.23 5.64 -6.85
CA LEU A 19 9.29 6.14 -5.47
C LEU A 19 10.55 5.72 -4.72
N ILE A 20 11.31 4.75 -5.25
CA ILE A 20 12.51 4.21 -4.62
C ILE A 20 13.74 4.96 -5.16
N GLY A 21 14.35 5.80 -4.33
CA GLY A 21 15.59 6.51 -4.68
C GLY A 21 16.85 5.64 -4.55
N ASN A 22 16.79 4.59 -3.72
CA ASN A 22 17.88 3.64 -3.54
C ASN A 22 18.10 2.76 -4.79
N LYS A 23 19.17 3.05 -5.53
CA LYS A 23 19.54 2.33 -6.76
C LYS A 23 19.95 0.88 -6.54
N GLU A 24 20.54 0.56 -5.38
CA GLU A 24 20.92 -0.82 -5.06
C GLU A 24 19.68 -1.67 -4.81
N GLN A 25 18.69 -1.11 -4.10
CA GLN A 25 17.38 -1.74 -3.91
C GLN A 25 16.68 -1.98 -5.26
N LEU A 26 16.65 -0.98 -6.15
CA LEU A 26 16.08 -1.14 -7.49
C LEU A 26 16.80 -2.21 -8.31
N LYS A 27 18.14 -2.24 -8.27
CA LYS A 27 18.93 -3.27 -8.94
C LYS A 27 18.58 -4.67 -8.45
N PHE A 28 18.43 -4.84 -7.14
CA PHE A 28 18.03 -6.12 -6.56
C PHE A 28 16.62 -6.52 -7.01
N ILE A 29 15.67 -5.58 -7.02
CA ILE A 29 14.31 -5.84 -7.50
C ILE A 29 14.34 -6.32 -8.96
N ASP A 30 15.13 -5.67 -9.82
CA ASP A 30 15.27 -6.07 -11.21
C ASP A 30 15.91 -7.47 -11.37
N GLU A 31 16.92 -7.80 -10.54
CA GLU A 31 17.52 -9.14 -10.49
C GLU A 31 16.52 -10.20 -10.02
N PHE A 32 15.72 -9.90 -9.00
CA PHE A 32 14.67 -10.78 -8.51
C PHE A 32 13.59 -11.02 -9.57
N VAL A 33 13.17 -9.99 -10.30
CA VAL A 33 12.25 -10.12 -11.44
C VAL A 33 12.84 -11.05 -12.51
N ALA A 34 14.12 -10.90 -12.86
CA ALA A 34 14.76 -11.79 -13.84
C ALA A 34 14.79 -13.26 -13.38
N VAL A 35 14.98 -13.51 -12.07
CA VAL A 35 14.87 -14.86 -11.48
C VAL A 35 13.45 -15.39 -11.57
N LEU A 36 12.43 -14.57 -11.30
CA LEU A 36 11.02 -14.96 -11.44
C LEU A 36 10.69 -15.31 -12.90
N GLU A 37 11.10 -14.49 -13.87
CA GLU A 37 10.88 -14.76 -15.29
C GLU A 37 11.52 -16.08 -15.73
N THR A 38 12.75 -16.33 -15.28
CA THR A 38 13.48 -17.57 -15.60
C THR A 38 12.82 -18.79 -14.96
N SER A 39 12.38 -18.67 -13.71
CA SER A 39 11.82 -19.77 -12.93
C SER A 39 10.40 -20.12 -13.37
N LEU A 40 9.61 -19.13 -13.76
CA LEU A 40 8.20 -19.27 -14.10
C LEU A 40 7.96 -19.38 -15.61
N GLY A 41 8.93 -18.95 -16.44
CA GLY A 41 8.90 -19.11 -17.90
C GLY A 41 8.07 -18.06 -18.66
N PHE A 42 7.69 -16.95 -18.01
CA PHE A 42 6.98 -15.84 -18.64
C PHE A 42 7.56 -14.49 -18.24
N ARG A 43 7.38 -13.48 -19.09
CA ARG A 43 7.97 -12.14 -18.92
C ARG A 43 7.07 -11.21 -18.12
N HIS A 44 7.67 -10.18 -17.54
CA HIS A 44 6.95 -9.08 -16.92
C HIS A 44 6.51 -8.02 -17.94
N GLU A 45 5.40 -7.37 -17.62
CA GLU A 45 4.90 -6.15 -18.24
C GLU A 45 5.24 -4.97 -17.34
N ARG A 46 5.82 -3.90 -17.90
CA ARG A 46 6.06 -2.66 -17.17
C ARG A 46 4.83 -1.77 -17.28
N ILE A 47 4.14 -1.52 -16.17
CA ILE A 47 2.87 -0.80 -16.15
C ILE A 47 2.95 0.43 -15.23
N SER A 48 2.52 1.57 -15.76
CA SER A 48 2.18 2.76 -14.95
C SER A 48 0.68 2.78 -14.70
N PHE A 49 0.27 2.68 -13.43
CA PHE A 49 -1.17 2.69 -13.09
C PHE A 49 -1.83 4.02 -13.40
N ASP A 50 -1.14 5.16 -13.27
CA ASP A 50 -1.64 6.46 -13.74
C ASP A 50 -1.84 6.47 -15.27
N GLY A 51 -0.93 5.85 -16.02
CA GLY A 51 -1.05 5.70 -17.47
C GLY A 51 -2.25 4.84 -17.88
N VAL A 52 -2.45 3.70 -17.20
CA VAL A 52 -3.59 2.81 -17.44
C VAL A 52 -4.90 3.48 -17.05
N TRP A 53 -4.94 4.18 -15.91
CA TRP A 53 -6.11 4.93 -15.47
C TRP A 53 -6.50 6.02 -16.47
N LYS A 54 -5.52 6.77 -16.98
CA LYS A 54 -5.79 7.79 -18.00
C LYS A 54 -6.37 7.19 -19.29
N ALA A 55 -5.94 5.98 -19.66
CA ALA A 55 -6.43 5.31 -20.86
C ALA A 55 -7.81 4.64 -20.65
N ASN A 56 -8.09 4.18 -19.43
CA ASN A 56 -9.28 3.42 -19.08
C ASN A 56 -9.84 3.91 -17.72
N PRO A 57 -10.30 5.17 -17.61
CA PRO A 57 -10.76 5.67 -16.33
C PRO A 57 -12.14 5.07 -15.97
N PRO A 58 -12.41 4.77 -14.69
CA PRO A 58 -13.77 4.44 -14.28
C PRO A 58 -14.68 5.66 -14.43
N SER A 59 -15.96 5.42 -14.70
CA SER A 59 -16.93 6.49 -14.98
C SER A 59 -17.12 7.44 -13.79
N GLU A 60 -17.02 6.87 -12.59
CA GLU A 60 -17.14 7.47 -11.28
C GLU A 60 -16.03 8.48 -11.00
N ALA A 61 -14.89 8.36 -11.68
CA ALA A 61 -13.81 9.33 -11.59
C ALA A 61 -14.16 10.66 -12.28
N ASN A 62 -15.18 10.70 -13.15
CA ASN A 62 -15.63 11.91 -13.84
C ASN A 62 -14.48 12.71 -14.49
N GLY A 63 -13.48 12.01 -15.02
CA GLY A 63 -12.30 12.60 -15.67
C GLY A 63 -11.13 12.94 -14.74
N ASP A 64 -11.23 12.68 -13.44
CA ASP A 64 -10.12 12.89 -12.50
C ASP A 64 -8.97 11.92 -12.77
N PHE A 65 -7.74 12.42 -12.56
CA PHE A 65 -6.54 11.59 -12.54
C PHE A 65 -6.51 10.71 -11.29
N LEU A 66 -5.91 9.52 -11.37
CA LEU A 66 -5.83 8.55 -10.27
C LEU A 66 -5.37 9.18 -8.95
N GLN A 67 -4.30 10.00 -8.97
CA GLN A 67 -3.79 10.65 -7.76
C GLN A 67 -4.76 11.64 -7.13
N GLU A 68 -5.54 12.37 -7.93
CA GLU A 68 -6.57 13.28 -7.39
C GLU A 68 -7.79 12.48 -6.92
N TYR A 69 -8.22 11.49 -7.72
CA TYR A 69 -9.30 10.59 -7.36
C TYR A 69 -9.00 9.74 -6.13
N MET A 70 -7.73 9.54 -5.73
CA MET A 70 -7.37 8.76 -4.53
C MET A 70 -6.70 9.60 -3.43
N LYS A 71 -6.60 10.92 -3.63
CA LYS A 71 -5.79 11.85 -2.82
C LYS A 71 -5.88 11.62 -1.31
N ASP A 72 -7.10 11.51 -0.81
CA ASP A 72 -7.45 11.35 0.60
C ASP A 72 -8.22 10.06 0.88
N ALA A 73 -8.59 9.28 -0.13
CA ALA A 73 -9.42 8.08 0.03
C ALA A 73 -8.78 7.05 0.97
N SER A 74 -7.49 6.77 0.79
CA SER A 74 -6.76 5.88 1.70
C SER A 74 -6.75 6.42 3.14
N ARG A 75 -6.41 7.69 3.33
CA ARG A 75 -6.34 8.27 4.67
C ARG A 75 -7.72 8.25 5.34
N ASP A 76 -8.72 8.79 4.68
CA ASP A 76 -10.01 9.10 5.29
C ASP A 76 -10.85 7.87 5.59
N SER A 77 -10.62 6.76 4.87
CA SER A 77 -11.20 5.45 5.21
C SER A 77 -10.47 4.82 6.42
N PHE A 78 -9.18 4.50 6.26
CA PHE A 78 -8.43 3.74 7.27
C PHE A 78 -8.28 4.49 8.59
N PHE A 79 -8.01 5.81 8.56
CA PHE A 79 -7.72 6.57 9.77
C PHE A 79 -8.98 6.88 10.57
N TYR A 80 -10.13 7.10 9.90
CA TYR A 80 -11.42 7.25 10.58
C TYR A 80 -11.75 6.00 11.39
N GLU A 81 -11.68 4.82 10.75
CA GLU A 81 -11.95 3.55 11.41
C GLU A 81 -10.93 3.24 12.51
N ASP A 82 -9.64 3.47 12.28
CA ASP A 82 -8.60 3.32 13.31
C ASP A 82 -8.95 4.13 14.56
N TYR A 83 -9.28 5.42 14.43
CA TYR A 83 -9.63 6.24 15.58
C TYR A 83 -10.93 5.80 16.26
N HIS A 84 -12.00 5.58 15.51
CA HIS A 84 -13.33 5.30 16.06
C HIS A 84 -13.47 3.86 16.59
N SER A 85 -12.61 2.93 16.16
CA SER A 85 -12.53 1.57 16.74
C SER A 85 -12.23 1.58 18.25
N PHE A 86 -11.64 2.65 18.77
CA PHE A 86 -11.31 2.83 20.19
C PHE A 86 -12.32 3.71 20.95
N ASP A 87 -13.45 4.12 20.36
CA ASP A 87 -14.44 4.96 21.05
C ASP A 87 -14.94 4.34 22.35
N ALA A 88 -15.35 3.06 22.30
CA ALA A 88 -15.82 2.33 23.46
C ALA A 88 -14.72 2.22 24.54
N PHE A 89 -13.49 1.86 24.13
CA PHE A 89 -12.36 1.76 25.05
C PHE A 89 -12.08 3.08 25.77
N ARG A 90 -12.07 4.22 25.04
CA ARG A 90 -11.83 5.54 25.63
C ARG A 90 -12.93 5.92 26.62
N ALA A 91 -14.19 5.66 26.28
CA ALA A 91 -15.33 5.93 27.15
C ALA A 91 -15.25 5.10 28.45
N ASP A 92 -15.01 3.79 28.33
CA ASP A 92 -14.91 2.87 29.45
C ASP A 92 -13.73 3.19 30.37
N TYR A 93 -12.57 3.50 29.78
CA TYR A 93 -11.39 3.88 30.55
C TYR A 93 -11.64 5.16 31.36
N LYS A 94 -12.26 6.17 30.73
CA LYS A 94 -12.62 7.43 31.40
C LYS A 94 -13.62 7.19 32.53
N HIS A 95 -14.63 6.36 32.29
CA HIS A 95 -15.62 6.01 33.30
C HIS A 95 -14.98 5.30 34.51
N LYS A 96 -14.12 4.31 34.27
CA LYS A 96 -13.51 3.47 35.31
C LYS A 96 -12.43 4.19 36.13
N PHE A 97 -11.61 5.03 35.48
CA PHE A 97 -10.42 5.61 36.11
C PHE A 97 -10.49 7.13 36.31
N GLY A 98 -11.54 7.80 35.82
CA GLY A 98 -11.73 9.25 35.97
C GLY A 98 -10.72 10.11 35.18
N LYS A 99 -9.93 9.52 34.28
CA LYS A 99 -8.92 10.20 33.46
C LYS A 99 -8.86 9.61 32.05
N ASP A 100 -8.28 10.35 31.11
CA ASP A 100 -8.15 9.87 29.73
C ASP A 100 -7.06 8.79 29.63
N ALA A 101 -7.24 7.87 28.67
CA ALA A 101 -6.23 6.85 28.38
C ALA A 101 -4.94 7.51 27.86
N TYR A 102 -3.79 6.97 28.25
CA TYR A 102 -2.52 7.43 27.73
C TYR A 102 -2.40 7.09 26.23
N ILE A 103 -1.98 8.07 25.44
CA ILE A 103 -1.70 7.90 24.01
C ILE A 103 -0.22 8.22 23.78
N SER A 104 0.50 7.30 23.14
CA SER A 104 1.92 7.48 22.84
C SER A 104 2.12 8.69 21.89
N PRO A 105 3.27 9.41 21.97
CA PRO A 105 3.51 10.57 21.12
C PRO A 105 3.29 10.33 19.62
N PRO A 106 3.74 9.21 19.01
CA PRO A 106 3.51 8.95 17.59
C PRO A 106 2.02 8.81 17.23
N VAL A 107 1.25 8.11 18.08
CA VAL A 107 -0.19 7.86 17.87
C VAL A 107 -1.00 9.13 18.09
N ARG A 108 -0.59 10.02 19.01
CA ARG A 108 -1.30 11.27 19.28
C ARG A 108 -1.49 12.12 18.04
N TRP A 109 -0.43 12.29 17.24
CA TRP A 109 -0.53 13.08 16.01
C TRP A 109 -1.53 12.45 15.03
N GLN A 110 -1.45 11.13 14.82
CA GLN A 110 -2.35 10.42 13.91
C GLN A 110 -3.79 10.53 14.38
N TRP A 111 -4.07 10.32 15.66
CA TRP A 111 -5.42 10.42 16.21
C TRP A 111 -5.97 11.84 16.20
N ASP A 112 -5.12 12.85 16.37
CA ASP A 112 -5.56 14.26 16.26
C ASP A 112 -5.95 14.63 14.83
N LEU A 113 -5.34 14.01 13.82
CA LEU A 113 -5.78 14.09 12.43
C LEU A 113 -7.06 13.28 12.20
N SER A 114 -7.06 12.02 12.65
CA SER A 114 -8.12 11.04 12.42
C SER A 114 -9.47 11.47 13.02
N SER A 115 -9.44 12.05 14.22
CA SER A 115 -10.64 12.56 14.91
C SER A 115 -11.36 13.71 14.18
N LYS A 116 -10.69 14.36 13.21
CA LYS A 116 -11.26 15.45 12.40
C LYS A 116 -11.89 14.95 11.11
N ILE A 117 -11.72 13.68 10.77
CA ILE A 117 -12.30 13.06 9.58
C ILE A 117 -13.78 12.82 9.88
N SER A 118 -14.67 13.33 9.03
CA SER A 118 -16.11 13.15 9.22
C SER A 118 -16.54 11.76 8.75
N LYS A 119 -17.69 11.29 9.25
CA LYS A 119 -18.28 10.03 8.81
C LYS A 119 -18.60 10.06 7.31
N GLU A 120 -19.04 11.20 6.81
CA GLU A 120 -19.36 11.42 5.39
C GLU A 120 -18.09 11.33 4.54
N ALA A 121 -16.99 11.93 4.99
CA ALA A 121 -15.69 11.84 4.32
C ALA A 121 -15.18 10.40 4.27
N SER A 122 -15.25 9.66 5.39
CA SER A 122 -14.90 8.23 5.44
C SER A 122 -15.79 7.37 4.54
N THR A 123 -17.10 7.65 4.52
CA THR A 123 -18.06 6.93 3.67
C THR A 123 -17.73 7.15 2.19
N GLU A 124 -17.40 8.39 1.81
CA GLU A 124 -17.03 8.72 0.43
C GLU A 124 -15.68 8.13 0.04
N ALA A 125 -14.70 8.20 0.94
CA ALA A 125 -13.40 7.55 0.78
C ALA A 125 -13.55 6.05 0.54
N SER A 126 -14.40 5.37 1.30
CA SER A 126 -14.67 3.93 1.16
C SER A 126 -15.28 3.59 -0.21
N LYS A 127 -16.18 4.42 -0.75
CA LYS A 127 -16.71 4.23 -2.10
C LYS A 127 -15.63 4.35 -3.17
N ARG A 128 -14.75 5.34 -3.04
CA ARG A 128 -13.62 5.55 -3.97
C ARG A 128 -12.63 4.38 -3.92
N LEU A 129 -12.40 3.80 -2.73
CA LEU A 129 -11.62 2.57 -2.60
C LEU A 129 -12.27 1.40 -3.35
N GLU A 130 -13.58 1.21 -3.24
CA GLU A 130 -14.29 0.14 -3.96
C GLU A 130 -14.21 0.32 -5.47
N VAL A 131 -14.45 1.54 -5.97
CA VAL A 131 -14.29 1.86 -7.40
C VAL A 131 -12.88 1.56 -7.87
N HIS A 132 -11.86 1.97 -7.10
CA HIS A 132 -10.47 1.68 -7.43
C HIS A 132 -10.21 0.17 -7.46
N LYS A 133 -10.73 -0.59 -6.48
CA LYS A 133 -10.57 -2.04 -6.40
C LYS A 133 -11.18 -2.71 -7.64
N GLU A 134 -12.45 -2.43 -7.95
CA GLU A 134 -13.13 -3.00 -9.12
C GLU A 134 -12.37 -2.67 -10.40
N TRP A 135 -12.01 -1.40 -10.59
CA TRP A 135 -11.22 -0.94 -11.73
C TRP A 135 -9.87 -1.67 -11.83
N PHE A 136 -9.13 -1.81 -10.73
CA PHE A 136 -7.81 -2.42 -10.75
C PHE A 136 -7.90 -3.92 -11.06
N LEU A 137 -8.88 -4.62 -10.48
CA LEU A 137 -9.10 -6.05 -10.70
C LEU A 137 -9.51 -6.35 -12.16
N ASP A 138 -10.34 -5.48 -12.76
CA ASP A 138 -10.80 -5.62 -14.14
C ASP A 138 -9.74 -5.17 -15.16
N VAL A 139 -9.20 -3.95 -15.00
CA VAL A 139 -8.40 -3.27 -16.02
C VAL A 139 -6.91 -3.55 -15.89
N VAL A 140 -6.39 -3.66 -14.66
CA VAL A 140 -4.95 -3.92 -14.46
C VAL A 140 -4.70 -5.43 -14.36
N MET A 141 -5.43 -6.10 -13.49
CA MET A 141 -5.23 -7.53 -13.25
C MET A 141 -5.87 -8.40 -14.31
N HIS A 142 -6.93 -7.94 -14.99
CA HIS A 142 -7.72 -8.74 -15.94
C HIS A 142 -8.06 -10.11 -15.36
N THR A 143 -8.61 -10.12 -14.15
CA THR A 143 -8.81 -11.34 -13.33
C THR A 143 -9.64 -12.42 -14.03
N ASP A 144 -10.53 -12.06 -14.95
CA ASP A 144 -11.30 -13.01 -15.76
C ASP A 144 -10.47 -13.70 -16.86
N GLN A 145 -9.35 -13.11 -17.26
CA GLN A 145 -8.57 -13.53 -18.44
C GLN A 145 -7.20 -14.08 -18.09
N ARG A 146 -6.56 -13.63 -17.01
CA ARG A 146 -5.17 -13.97 -16.66
C ARG A 146 -4.94 -14.06 -15.15
N ASN A 147 -3.87 -14.76 -14.78
CA ASN A 147 -3.36 -14.84 -13.41
C ASN A 147 -2.24 -13.80 -13.22
N THR A 148 -2.54 -12.68 -12.59
CA THR A 148 -1.61 -11.55 -12.50
C THR A 148 -0.91 -11.49 -11.15
N LEU A 149 0.42 -11.46 -11.16
CA LEU A 149 1.26 -11.11 -10.01
C LEU A 149 1.69 -9.65 -10.13
N VAL A 150 1.30 -8.80 -9.19
CA VAL A 150 1.76 -7.40 -9.16
C VAL A 150 2.97 -7.29 -8.25
N LEU A 151 4.07 -6.81 -8.81
CA LEU A 151 5.33 -6.62 -8.10
C LEU A 151 5.48 -5.13 -7.76
N ILE A 152 5.53 -4.86 -6.46
CA ILE A 152 5.75 -3.54 -5.85
C ILE A 152 6.86 -3.64 -4.80
N PRO A 153 7.64 -2.57 -4.57
CA PRO A 153 8.49 -2.48 -3.40
C PRO A 153 7.62 -2.19 -2.16
N ILE A 154 8.02 -2.69 -0.99
CA ILE A 154 7.32 -2.39 0.27
C ILE A 154 7.47 -0.91 0.62
N GLU A 155 8.72 -0.45 0.70
CA GLU A 155 9.10 0.95 0.88
C GLU A 155 10.57 1.14 0.49
N GLU A 156 11.05 2.39 0.47
CA GLU A 156 12.48 2.66 0.38
C GLU A 156 13.19 2.18 1.66
N THR A 157 14.13 1.26 1.48
CA THR A 157 14.85 0.64 2.60
C THR A 157 15.83 1.62 3.23
N SER A 158 15.65 1.89 4.51
CA SER A 158 16.52 2.75 5.31
C SER A 158 16.51 2.32 6.79
N ALA A 159 17.62 2.54 7.49
CA ALA A 159 17.68 2.29 8.92
C ALA A 159 16.76 3.29 9.66
N ARG A 160 15.85 2.76 10.48
CA ARG A 160 14.98 3.55 11.37
C ARG A 160 15.19 3.08 12.81
N TYR A 161 15.85 3.91 13.61
CA TYR A 161 16.19 3.54 14.99
C TYR A 161 15.09 3.93 15.97
N ARG A 162 14.81 3.04 16.95
CA ARG A 162 13.73 3.24 17.94
C ARG A 162 13.95 4.45 18.86
N ASN A 163 15.20 4.85 19.07
CA ASN A 163 15.58 6.01 19.88
C ASN A 163 15.56 7.33 19.10
N GLU A 164 15.32 7.29 17.80
CA GLU A 164 15.21 8.48 16.96
C GLU A 164 13.74 8.77 16.69
N LEU A 165 13.34 10.02 16.94
CA LEU A 165 11.99 10.45 16.58
C LEU A 165 11.90 10.56 15.05
N PRO A 166 10.80 10.09 14.44
CA PRO A 166 10.57 10.28 13.01
C PRO A 166 10.63 11.77 12.66
N SER A 167 11.34 12.12 11.59
CA SER A 167 11.41 13.49 11.09
C SER A 167 10.12 13.93 10.37
N LYS A 168 9.28 12.96 9.99
CA LYS A 168 8.00 13.16 9.30
C LYS A 168 6.94 12.26 9.89
N HIS A 169 5.72 12.78 9.97
CA HIS A 169 4.55 11.97 10.27
C HIS A 169 4.05 11.26 9.01
N PHE A 170 3.53 10.05 9.18
CA PHE A 170 2.92 9.30 8.10
C PHE A 170 1.53 9.89 7.77
N ASN A 171 1.43 10.59 6.65
CA ASN A 171 0.19 11.15 6.12
C ASN A 171 -0.01 10.64 4.69
N PRO A 172 -0.72 9.51 4.50
CA PRO A 172 -0.83 8.90 3.18
C PRO A 172 -1.62 9.80 2.22
N VAL A 173 -1.10 9.92 1.00
CA VAL A 173 -1.77 10.59 -0.13
C VAL A 173 -1.83 9.59 -1.29
N GLY A 174 -2.96 9.52 -1.98
CA GLY A 174 -3.14 8.54 -3.05
C GLY A 174 -3.20 7.13 -2.49
N ILE A 175 -2.49 6.20 -3.14
CA ILE A 175 -2.41 4.79 -2.73
C ILE A 175 -0.96 4.48 -2.34
N PRO A 176 -0.62 4.45 -1.05
CA PRO A 176 0.69 3.99 -0.59
C PRO A 176 0.92 2.52 -0.94
N ASN A 177 2.18 2.12 -1.13
CA ASN A 177 2.57 0.75 -1.49
C ASN A 177 1.94 -0.31 -0.57
N LEU A 178 2.04 -0.08 0.74
CA LEU A 178 1.51 -0.96 1.79
C LEU A 178 -0.04 -1.06 1.81
N PHE A 179 -0.73 -0.17 1.10
CA PHE A 179 -2.18 -0.07 1.11
C PHE A 179 -2.80 -0.68 -0.14
N LEU A 180 -2.00 -0.99 -1.18
CA LEU A 180 -2.53 -1.57 -2.41
C LEU A 180 -3.23 -2.91 -2.14
N SER A 181 -2.54 -3.89 -1.54
CA SER A 181 -3.15 -5.22 -1.35
C SER A 181 -4.36 -5.22 -0.40
N PRO A 182 -4.38 -4.45 0.73
CA PRO A 182 -5.58 -4.37 1.56
C PRO A 182 -6.76 -3.71 0.84
N ILE A 183 -6.54 -2.67 0.03
CA ILE A 183 -7.60 -2.04 -0.78
C ILE A 183 -8.16 -3.03 -1.80
N LEU A 184 -7.29 -3.83 -2.42
CA LEU A 184 -7.70 -4.81 -3.42
C LEU A 184 -8.34 -6.07 -2.82
N GLU A 185 -8.27 -6.26 -1.49
CA GLU A 185 -8.56 -7.52 -0.81
C GLU A 185 -7.79 -8.70 -1.43
N ALA A 186 -6.58 -8.43 -1.93
CA ALA A 186 -5.76 -9.39 -2.64
C ALA A 186 -4.75 -10.07 -1.70
N PRO A 187 -4.41 -11.35 -1.92
CA PRO A 187 -3.33 -11.99 -1.18
C PRO A 187 -1.99 -11.31 -1.49
N GLU A 188 -1.18 -11.10 -0.44
CA GLU A 188 0.16 -10.51 -0.54
C GLU A 188 1.22 -11.48 0.00
N LEU A 189 2.36 -11.54 -0.69
CA LEU A 189 3.56 -12.22 -0.22
C LEU A 189 4.73 -11.24 -0.22
N THR A 190 5.29 -11.00 0.97
CA THR A 190 6.55 -10.27 1.13
C THR A 190 7.72 -11.25 1.05
N VAL A 191 8.66 -11.00 0.15
CA VAL A 191 9.90 -11.76 0.02
C VAL A 191 11.06 -10.92 0.54
N PRO A 192 11.79 -11.38 1.58
CA PRO A 192 13.00 -10.70 2.02
C PRO A 192 14.03 -10.63 0.89
N SER A 193 14.52 -9.44 0.62
CA SER A 193 15.67 -9.20 -0.23
C SER A 193 16.90 -9.02 0.64
N GLU A 194 17.77 -10.03 0.72
CA GLU A 194 19.06 -9.87 1.40
C GLU A 194 19.97 -8.96 0.56
N SER A 195 20.33 -7.80 1.11
CA SER A 195 21.62 -7.19 0.78
C SER A 195 22.62 -7.70 1.82
N ASP A 196 23.09 -8.93 1.67
CA ASP A 196 24.16 -9.46 2.50
C ASP A 196 25.48 -8.78 2.13
N ALA A 197 25.65 -7.57 2.66
CA ALA A 197 26.87 -6.79 2.59
C ALA A 197 27.11 -6.03 3.90
N LEU A 198 26.80 -6.61 5.08
CA LEU A 198 27.26 -6.08 6.37
C LEU A 198 26.96 -7.00 7.57
N CYS A 199 27.37 -8.27 7.55
CA CYS A 199 27.47 -9.09 8.78
C CYS A 199 28.34 -10.36 8.59
N ILE A 200 29.56 -10.21 8.07
CA ILE A 200 30.62 -11.19 8.37
C ILE A 200 31.79 -10.42 8.97
N GLY A 201 31.66 -10.11 10.25
CA GLY A 201 32.82 -9.83 11.09
C GLY A 201 33.63 -11.12 11.18
N GLY A 202 34.65 -11.23 10.33
CA GLY A 202 35.69 -12.23 10.47
C GLY A 202 36.65 -11.78 11.57
N ASP A 203 36.37 -12.20 12.79
CA ASP A 203 37.41 -12.36 13.82
C ASP A 203 37.86 -13.83 13.81
N GLY A 204 39.12 -14.03 13.43
CA GLY A 204 39.85 -15.30 13.43
C GLY A 204 41.30 -15.06 13.06
#